data_AF-A0A3C0G0V9-F1
#
_entry.id   AF-A0A3C0G0V9-F1
#
_cell.length_a   1.000
_cell.length_b   1.000
_cell.length_c   1.000
_cell.angle_alpha   90.00
_cell.angle_beta   90.00
_cell.angle_gamma   90.00
#
_symmetry.space_group_name_H-M   'P 1'
#
loop_
_entity.id
_entity.type
_entity.pdbx_description
1 polymer ?
#
loop_
_entity_poly.entity_id
_entity_poly.type
_entity_poly.pdbx_seq_one_letter_code
_entity_poly.pdbx_strand_id
1 'polypeptide(L)'
;WQENIDKVNQLYDDGHTIVYWTARGSGSGLDWREVTEKQFKKWGVKYHKLILKKPLYNVFIDDRNINTDNFFNNFDSFREDYLKKVDD
;
A
#
# COMPACT_ATOMS: atom_id res chain seq x y z
N TRP A 1 3.88 -1.72 13.00
CA TRP A 1 3.33 -0.81 11.96
C TRP A 1 4.39 0.11 11.40
N GLN A 2 5.18 0.82 12.24
CA GLN A 2 6.20 1.75 11.75
C GLN A 2 7.21 1.06 10.83
N GLU A 3 7.71 -0.12 11.19
CA GLU A 3 8.61 -0.92 10.35
C GLU A 3 8.05 -1.15 8.92
N ASN A 4 6.76 -1.49 8.80
CA ASN A 4 6.12 -1.70 7.50
C ASN A 4 5.94 -0.39 6.73
N ILE A 5 5.69 0.73 7.42
CA ILE A 5 5.62 2.06 6.81
C ILE A 5 7.00 2.43 6.25
N ASP A 6 8.06 2.19 7.01
CA ASP A 6 9.43 2.49 6.61
C ASP A 6 9.83 1.66 5.37
N LYS A 7 9.47 0.37 5.33
CA LYS A 7 9.63 -0.50 4.15
C LYS A 7 8.91 0.05 2.90
N VAL A 8 7.65 0.48 3.02
CA VAL A 8 6.93 1.07 1.88
C VAL A 8 7.48 2.44 1.49
N ASN A 9 7.91 3.25 2.46
CA ASN A 9 8.57 4.52 2.22
C ASN A 9 9.91 4.33 1.49
N GLN A 10 10.65 3.27 1.79
CA GLN A 10 11.85 2.91 1.04
C GLN A 10 11.53 2.64 -0.43
N LEU A 11 10.46 1.88 -0.73
CA LEU A 11 10.02 1.66 -2.11
C LEU A 11 9.64 2.97 -2.82
N TYR A 12 8.99 3.91 -2.12
CA TYR A 12 8.74 5.24 -2.66
C TYR A 12 10.04 5.94 -3.04
N ASP A 13 11.04 5.91 -2.14
CA ASP A 13 12.35 6.55 -2.34
C ASP A 13 13.19 5.86 -3.44
N ASP A 14 13.00 4.56 -3.64
CA ASP A 14 13.56 3.79 -4.76
C ASP A 14 12.89 4.12 -6.12
N GLY A 15 11.85 4.95 -6.11
CA GLY A 15 11.17 5.44 -7.31
C GLY A 15 9.94 4.62 -7.72
N HIS A 16 9.39 3.78 -6.85
CA HIS A 16 8.13 3.09 -7.10
C HIS A 16 6.92 4.01 -6.90
N THR A 17 5.89 3.83 -7.73
CA THR A 17 4.61 4.51 -7.54
C THR A 17 3.77 3.82 -6.48
N ILE A 18 3.73 4.41 -5.28
CA ILE A 18 2.91 3.92 -4.17
C ILE A 18 1.47 4.45 -4.25
N VAL A 19 0.50 3.54 -4.40
CA VAL A 19 -0.94 3.82 -4.38
C VAL A 19 -1.59 3.08 -3.21
N TYR A 20 -2.16 3.83 -2.26
CA TYR A 20 -3.00 3.26 -1.22
C TYR A 20 -4.44 3.16 -1.71
N TRP A 21 -4.97 1.94 -1.82
CA TRP A 21 -6.38 1.69 -2.16
C TRP A 21 -7.10 0.98 -1.01
N THR A 22 -7.98 1.70 -0.31
CA THR A 22 -8.59 1.24 0.94
C THR A 22 -10.11 1.10 0.84
N ALA A 23 -10.65 0.08 1.53
CA ALA A 23 -12.08 -0.14 1.68
C ALA A 23 -12.72 0.69 2.82
N ARG A 24 -11.96 1.60 3.43
CA ARG A 24 -12.53 2.55 4.40
C ARG A 24 -13.66 3.34 3.75
N GLY A 25 -14.81 3.34 4.41
CA GLY A 25 -16.03 3.99 3.93
C GLY A 25 -16.86 3.19 2.95
N SER A 26 -16.37 2.06 2.42
CA SER A 26 -17.12 1.28 1.41
C SER A 26 -18.40 0.68 1.97
N GLY A 27 -18.37 0.14 3.20
CA GLY A 27 -19.55 -0.45 3.83
C GLY A 27 -20.46 0.56 4.52
N SER A 28 -19.89 1.64 5.08
CA SER A 28 -20.65 2.62 5.85
C SER A 28 -21.12 3.84 5.04
N GLY A 29 -20.59 4.04 3.83
CA GLY A 29 -20.85 5.22 3.00
C GLY A 29 -20.13 6.50 3.48
N LEU A 30 -19.50 6.48 4.66
CA LEU A 30 -18.80 7.63 5.23
C LEU A 30 -17.53 7.96 4.43
N ASP A 31 -17.24 9.26 4.30
CA ASP A 31 -15.96 9.71 3.76
C ASP A 31 -14.88 9.70 4.86
N TRP A 32 -13.86 8.86 4.67
CA TRP A 32 -12.74 8.71 5.59
C TRP A 32 -11.47 9.40 5.12
N ARG A 33 -11.53 10.22 4.06
CA ARG A 33 -10.35 10.85 3.46
C ARG A 33 -9.59 11.69 4.47
N GLU A 34 -10.24 12.67 5.10
CA GLU A 34 -9.58 13.60 6.02
C GLU A 34 -8.91 12.88 7.20
N VAL A 35 -9.60 11.92 7.81
CA VAL A 35 -9.06 11.12 8.91
C VAL A 35 -7.85 10.31 8.46
N THR A 36 -7.92 9.70 7.29
CA THR A 36 -6.82 8.88 6.74
C THR A 36 -5.62 9.74 6.38
N GLU A 37 -5.81 10.90 5.76
CA GLU A 37 -4.73 11.83 5.42
C GLU A 37 -4.08 12.43 6.68
N LYS A 38 -4.84 12.73 7.73
CA LYS A 38 -4.28 13.12 9.04
C LYS A 38 -3.43 12.01 9.65
N GLN A 39 -3.85 10.75 9.55
CA GLN A 39 -3.06 9.60 10.00
C GLN A 39 -1.78 9.44 9.19
N PHE A 40 -1.87 9.52 7.85
CA PHE A 40 -0.71 9.42 6.96
C PHE A 40 0.31 10.50 7.26
N LYS A 41 -0.14 11.75 7.45
CA LYS A 41 0.73 12.86 7.85
C LYS A 41 1.39 12.61 9.20
N LYS A 42 0.63 12.13 10.19
CA LYS A 42 1.15 11.83 11.53
C LYS A 42 2.20 10.72 11.52
N TRP A 43 2.04 9.71 10.67
CA TRP A 43 2.93 8.55 10.60
C TRP A 43 4.08 8.71 9.59
N GLY A 44 4.11 9.81 8.84
CA GLY A 44 5.14 10.05 7.82
C GLY A 44 5.03 9.12 6.62
N VAL A 45 3.83 8.74 6.21
CA VAL A 45 3.59 7.87 5.05
C VAL A 45 3.87 8.64 3.76
N LYS A 46 4.76 8.12 2.91
CA LYS A 46 5.02 8.61 1.54
C LYS A 46 4.14 7.85 0.54
N TYR A 47 3.48 8.59 -0.35
CA TYR A 47 2.56 8.01 -1.32
C TYR A 47 2.28 8.96 -2.47
N HIS A 48 1.84 8.42 -3.60
CA HIS A 48 1.46 9.20 -4.78
C HIS A 48 -0.06 9.38 -4.86
N LYS A 49 -0.84 8.36 -4.49
CA LYS A 49 -2.30 8.39 -4.56
C LYS A 49 -2.94 7.68 -3.37
N LEU A 50 -4.04 8.26 -2.87
CA LEU A 50 -4.97 7.65 -1.93
C LEU A 50 -6.34 7.51 -2.59
N ILE A 51 -6.77 6.28 -2.79
CA ILE A 51 -8.06 5.91 -3.36
C ILE A 51 -8.89 5.26 -2.24
N LEU A 52 -10.06 5.83 -1.96
CA LEU A 52 -11.02 5.27 -1.01
C LEU A 52 -12.09 4.48 -1.75
N LYS A 53 -13.00 3.87 -0.99
CA LYS A 53 -14.16 3.14 -1.53
C LYS A 53 -13.76 1.92 -2.38
N LYS A 54 -12.64 1.25 -2.05
CA LYS A 54 -12.33 -0.09 -2.61
C LYS A 54 -13.53 -1.02 -2.36
N PRO A 55 -14.02 -1.77 -3.36
CA PRO A 55 -15.12 -2.71 -3.15
C PRO A 55 -14.86 -3.66 -1.98
N LEU A 56 -15.91 -4.00 -1.24
CA LEU A 56 -15.83 -5.05 -0.23
C LEU A 56 -15.85 -6.40 -0.93
N TYR A 57 -14.74 -7.13 -0.86
CA TYR A 57 -14.61 -8.47 -1.41
C TYR A 57 -14.44 -9.49 -0.27
N ASN A 58 -14.92 -10.71 -0.49
CA ASN A 58 -14.58 -11.85 0.37
C ASN A 58 -13.21 -12.43 0.01
N VAL A 59 -12.86 -12.43 -1.29
CA VAL A 59 -11.59 -12.92 -1.82
C VAL A 59 -11.13 -12.00 -2.94
N PHE A 60 -9.82 -11.76 -3.04
CA PHE A 60 -9.20 -11.04 -4.15
C PHE A 60 -8.29 -12.02 -4.91
N ILE A 61 -8.60 -12.30 -6.18
CA ILE A 61 -7.85 -13.22 -7.03
C ILE A 61 -7.28 -12.40 -8.18
N ASP A 62 -5.96 -12.37 -8.27
CA ASP A 62 -5.19 -11.61 -9.25
C ASP A 62 -3.85 -12.33 -9.38
N ASP A 63 -3.33 -12.47 -10.60
CA ASP A 63 -2.11 -13.22 -10.90
C ASP A 63 -0.85 -12.58 -10.31
N ARG A 64 -0.93 -11.30 -9.90
CA ARG A 64 0.18 -10.55 -9.31
C ARG A 64 -0.11 -10.03 -7.91
N ASN A 65 -1.19 -10.46 -7.26
CA ASN A 65 -1.39 -10.09 -5.86
C ASN A 65 -0.48 -10.86 -4.92
N ILE A 66 -0.09 -10.20 -3.82
CA ILE A 66 0.73 -10.79 -2.77
C ILE A 66 0.03 -10.52 -1.45
N ASN A 67 -0.12 -11.56 -0.63
CA ASN A 67 -0.62 -11.40 0.74
C ASN A 67 0.33 -10.52 1.56
N THR A 68 -0.24 -9.61 2.37
CA THR A 68 0.50 -8.62 3.16
C THR A 68 1.58 -9.23 4.06
N ASP A 69 1.28 -10.32 4.76
CA ASP A 69 2.23 -10.95 5.69
C ASP A 69 3.38 -11.60 4.92
N ASN A 70 3.07 -12.28 3.81
CA ASN A 70 4.10 -12.84 2.93
C ASN A 70 5.01 -11.75 2.38
N PHE A 71 4.43 -10.62 1.93
CA PHE A 71 5.18 -9.49 1.41
C PHE A 71 6.14 -8.90 2.45
N PHE A 72 5.68 -8.59 3.67
CA PHE A 72 6.54 -7.95 4.67
C PHE A 72 7.54 -8.90 5.33
N ASN A 73 7.21 -10.18 5.46
CA ASN A 73 8.13 -11.21 5.98
C ASN A 73 9.25 -11.54 5.00
N ASN A 74 9.03 -11.36 3.69
CA ASN A 74 10.00 -11.63 2.63
C ASN A 74 10.36 -10.34 1.85
N PHE A 75 10.28 -9.19 2.51
CA PHE A 75 10.36 -7.88 1.87
C PHE A 75 11.62 -7.71 1.01
N ASP A 76 12.78 -8.11 1.55
CA ASP A 76 14.06 -7.93 0.85
C ASP A 76 14.12 -8.77 -0.44
N SER A 77 13.61 -10.01 -0.44
CA SER A 77 13.54 -10.83 -1.66
C SER A 77 12.58 -10.21 -2.69
N PHE A 78 11.41 -9.72 -2.26
CA PHE A 78 10.50 -9.04 -3.19
C PHE A 78 11.11 -7.77 -3.79
N ARG A 79 11.76 -6.95 -2.96
CA ARG A 79 12.39 -5.71 -3.38
C ARG A 79 13.52 -5.96 -4.38
N GLU A 80 14.37 -6.95 -4.12
CA GLU A 80 15.54 -7.23 -4.96
C GLU A 80 15.22 -8.04 -6.22
N ASP A 81 14.25 -8.95 -6.19
CA ASP A 81 14.02 -9.91 -7.28
C ASP A 81 12.82 -9.56 -8.17
N TYR A 82 11.79 -8.91 -7.61
CA TYR A 82 10.50 -8.69 -8.29
C TYR A 82 10.17 -7.23 -8.55
N LEU A 83 10.63 -6.34 -7.68
CA LEU A 83 10.35 -4.90 -7.79
C LEU A 83 11.48 -4.13 -8.45
N LYS A 84 12.68 -4.70 -8.66
CA LYS A 84 13.70 -4.04 -9.47
C LYS A 84 13.09 -3.62 -10.81
N LYS A 85 13.33 -2.36 -11.19
CA LYS A 85 12.96 -1.87 -12.53
C LYS A 85 13.60 -2.81 -13.54
N VAL A 86 12.79 -3.66 -14.13
CA VAL A 86 13.12 -4.22 -15.44
C VAL A 86 12.99 -3.01 -16.34
N ASP A 87 14.14 -2.46 -16.75
CA ASP A 87 14.15 -1.51 -17.86
C ASP A 87 13.57 -2.30 -19.06
N ASP A 88 12.28 -2.08 -19.33
CA ASP A 88 11.62 -2.51 -20.57
C ASP A 88 12.25 -1.78 -21.77
#